data_AF-A0A7H1PS29-F1
#
_entry.id   AF-A0A7H1PS29-F1
#
_cell.length_a   1.000
_cell.length_b   1.000
_cell.length_c   1.000
_cell.angle_alpha   90.00
_cell.angle_beta   90.00
_cell.angle_gamma   90.00
#
_symmetry.space_group_name_H-M   'P 1'
#
loop_
_entity.id
_entity.type
_entity.pdbx_description
1 polymer ?
#
loop_
_entity_poly.entity_id
_entity_poly.type
_entity_poly.pdbx_seq_one_letter_code
_entity_poly.pdbx_strand_id
1 'polypeptide(L)' 'MCRRITCPTCGKATYAGCGNHVEQVLAGVPRAQRCGCPPAPKRFWWPFTRR' A
#
# COMPACT_ATOMS: atom_id res chain seq x y z
N MET A 1 3.04 -14.22 1.98
CA MET A 1 3.22 -13.87 3.41
C MET A 1 2.91 -12.40 3.61
N CYS A 2 1.81 -12.04 4.26
CA CYS A 2 1.50 -10.63 4.54
C CYS A 2 2.21 -10.23 5.83
N ARG A 3 2.89 -9.08 5.83
CA ARG A 3 3.59 -8.57 7.02
C ARG A 3 3.36 -7.09 7.18
N ARG A 4 3.46 -6.64 8.42
CA ARG A 4 3.43 -5.23 8.77
C ARG A 4 4.80 -4.62 8.50
N ILE A 5 4.84 -3.51 7.78
CA ILE A 5 6.06 -2.78 7.46
C ILE A 5 5.83 -1.28 7.67
N THR A 6 6.91 -0.52 7.75
CA THR A 6 6.84 0.94 7.79
C THR A 6 6.83 1.47 6.35
N CYS A 7 5.90 2.37 6.03
CA CYS A 7 5.84 2.99 4.72
C CYS A 7 7.09 3.87 4.52
N PRO A 8 7.90 3.67 3.46
CA PRO A 8 9.09 4.48 3.22
C PRO A 8 8.74 5.93 2.82
N THR A 9 7.51 6.18 2.38
CA THR A 9 7.06 7.50 1.92
C THR A 9 6.58 8.40 3.06
N CYS A 10 5.88 7.83 4.05
CA CYS A 10 5.26 8.61 5.13
C CYS A 10 5.67 8.17 6.54
N GLY A 11 6.47 7.11 6.69
CA GLY A 11 6.92 6.60 8.00
C GLY A 11 5.82 5.92 8.85
N LYS A 12 4.59 5.79 8.32
CA LYS A 12 3.46 5.18 9.04
C LYS A 12 3.42 3.67 8.89
N ALA A 13 2.69 2.99 9.78
CA ALA A 13 2.48 1.55 9.69
C ALA A 13 1.63 1.20 8.46
N THR A 14 2.16 0.33 7.61
CA THR A 14 1.50 -0.20 6.42
C THR A 14 1.66 -1.72 6.36
N TYR A 15 1.08 -2.33 5.34
CA TYR A 15 1.22 -3.76 5.07
C TYR A 15 1.99 -3.96 3.75
N ALA A 16 2.74 -5.06 3.68
CA ALA A 16 3.31 -5.56 2.44
C ALA A 16 2.79 -6.98 2.22
N GLY A 17 2.15 -7.22 1.07
CA GLY A 17 1.59 -8.51 0.72
C GLY A 17 0.44 -8.40 -0.27
N CYS A 18 -0.33 -9.49 -0.38
CA CYS A 18 -1.41 -9.65 -1.35
C CYS A 18 -2.71 -8.89 -1.03
N GLY A 19 -2.76 -8.06 0.03
CA GLY A 19 -3.94 -7.24 0.34
C GLY A 19 -5.12 -7.99 0.98
N ASN A 20 -5.14 -9.33 0.96
CA ASN A 20 -6.22 -10.11 1.58
C ASN A 20 -6.17 -10.12 3.12
N HIS A 21 -5.00 -9.89 3.72
CA HIS A 21 -4.83 -9.92 5.18
C HIS A 21 -4.58 -8.53 5.78
N VAL A 22 -5.02 -7.46 5.13
CA VAL A 22 -4.75 -6.08 5.57
C VAL A 22 -5.36 -5.80 6.93
N GLU A 23 -6.62 -6.20 7.13
CA GLU A 23 -7.33 -5.99 8.39
C GLU A 23 -6.70 -6.77 9.54
N GLN A 24 -6.19 -8.00 9.28
CA GLN A 24 -5.46 -8.78 10.28
C GLN A 24 -4.08 -8.20 10.58
N VAL A 25 -3.35 -7.76 9.55
CA VAL A 25 -2.01 -7.16 9.70
C VAL A 25 -2.07 -5.80 10.38
N LEU A 26 -3.18 -5.06 10.20
CA LEU A 26 -3.43 -3.77 10.82
C LEU A 26 -4.41 -3.85 12.02
N ALA A 27 -4.65 -5.06 12.54
CA ALA A 27 -5.42 -5.24 13.76
C ALA A 27 -4.69 -4.54 14.93
N GLY A 28 -5.39 -3.65 15.65
CA GLY A 28 -4.81 -2.85 16.73
C GLY A 28 -4.06 -1.58 16.30
N VAL A 29 -4.00 -1.26 15.00
CA VAL A 29 -3.38 -0.01 14.52
C VAL A 29 -4.42 1.10 14.47
N PRO A 30 -4.28 2.15 15.28
CA PRO A 30 -5.20 3.28 15.21
C PRO A 30 -5.10 3.94 13.83
N ARG A 31 -6.23 4.43 13.30
CA ARG A 31 -6.30 5.06 11.96
C ARG A 31 -5.25 6.16 11.75
N ALA A 32 -4.90 6.91 12.80
CA ALA A 32 -3.86 7.95 12.76
C ALA A 32 -2.47 7.42 12.35
N GLN A 33 -2.16 6.18 12.73
CA GLN A 33 -0.88 5.51 12.46
C GLN A 33 -0.92 4.60 11.22
N ARG A 34 -2.07 4.45 10.56
CA ARG A 34 -2.18 3.71 9.30
C ARG A 34 -1.69 4.57 8.14
N CYS A 35 -0.95 3.96 7.23
CA CYS A 35 -0.57 4.60 5.97
C CYS A 35 -1.81 4.85 5.11
N GLY A 36 -2.01 6.10 4.67
CA GLY A 36 -3.05 6.51 3.75
C GLY A 36 -2.52 6.98 2.39
N CYS A 37 -1.24 6.69 2.08
CA CYS A 37 -0.67 7.11 0.81
C CYS A 37 -1.36 6.39 -0.35
N PRO A 38 -1.76 7.11 -1.42
CA PRO A 38 -2.25 6.46 -2.62
C PRO A 38 -1.14 5.57 -3.20
N PRO A 39 -1.47 4.38 -3.73
CA PRO A 39 -0.49 3.55 -4.42
C PRO A 39 0.10 4.36 -5.58
N ALA A 40 1.42 4.24 -5.80
CA ALA A 40 2.07 4.93 -6.90
C ALA A 40 1.33 4.63 -8.21
N PRO A 41 1.09 5.64 -9.06
CA PRO A 41 0.39 5.42 -10.31
C PRO A 41 1.19 4.39 -11.12
N LYS A 42 0.58 3.22 -11.33
CA LYS A 42 1.09 2.23 -12.28
C LYS A 42 1.11 2.91 -13.64
N ARG A 43 2.27 3.45 -14.03
CA ARG A 43 2.48 4.00 -15.37
C ARG A 43 2.18 2.88 -16.35
N PHE A 44 0.99 2.92 -16.92
CA PHE A 44 0.59 2.08 -18.03
C PHE A 44 1.36 2.60 -19.23
N TRP A 45 2.62 2.18 -19.34
CA TRP A 45 3.48 2.51 -20.47
C TRP A 45 3.05 1.63 -21.64
N TRP A 46 1.95 2.03 -22.29
CA TRP A 46 1.52 1.45 -23.55
C TRP A 46 1.97 2.36 -24.69
N PRO A 47 2.86 1.88 -25.58
CA PRO A 47 3.35 2.69 -26.70
C PRO A 47 2.38 2.72 -27.91
N PHE A 48 1.19 2.09 -27.84
CA PHE A 48 0.38 1.78 -29.02
C PHE A 48 -0.98 2.51 -29.18
N THR A 49 -1.39 3.41 -28.29
CA THR A 49 -2.69 4.11 -28.42
C THR A 49 -2.56 5.57 -28.90
N ARG A 50 -1.97 5.75 -30.09
CA ARG A 50 -2.23 6.90 -30.96
C ARG A 50 -2.56 6.37 -32.36
N ARG A 51 -3.84 6.22 -32.67
CA ARG A 51 -4.34 6.23 -34.05
C ARG A 51 -5.76 6.76 -34.06
#